data_AF-A0A5N6P9P0-F1
#
_entry.id   AF-A0A5N6P9P0-F1
#
_cell.length_a   1.000
_cell.length_b   1.000
_cell.length_c   1.000
_cell.angle_alpha   90.00
_cell.angle_beta   90.00
_cell.angle_gamma   90.00
#
_symmetry.space_group_name_H-M   'P 1'
#
loop_
_entity.id
_entity.type
_entity.pdbx_description
1 polymer ?
#
loop_
_entity_poly.entity_id
_entity_poly.type
_entity_poly.pdbx_seq_one_letter_code
_entity_poly.pdbx_strand_id
1 'polypeptide(L)'
;MGVPRVGGSPGAVPPDRGGVFTGKCGSELNHGVAVVGYNTSDKGIKYWIVKNSWGVGWGENGYIRMQRGVSNYNKKGLCGIPMEASYPLKKSDTNFNEFSFIRDEL
;
A
#
# COMPACT_ATOMS: atom_id res chain seq x y z
N MET A 1 -1.26 5.10 7.41
CA MET A 1 -1.52 5.33 5.99
C MET A 1 -2.78 4.57 5.66
N GLY A 2 -3.91 5.25 5.45
CA GLY A 2 -5.13 4.62 4.98
C GLY A 2 -5.03 4.36 3.50
N VAL A 3 -4.89 3.07 3.22
CA VAL A 3 -5.55 2.30 2.19
C VAL A 3 -6.29 3.04 1.07
N PRO A 4 -5.63 3.33 -0.07
CA PRO A 4 -6.36 3.30 -1.32
C PRO A 4 -6.99 1.92 -1.52
N ARG A 5 -8.27 1.96 -1.86
CA ARG A 5 -9.03 0.79 -2.26
C ARG A 5 -8.62 0.40 -3.70
N VAL A 6 -7.55 -0.38 -3.87
CA VAL A 6 -7.14 -0.89 -5.18
C VAL A 6 -8.26 -1.76 -5.74
N GLY A 7 -8.82 -1.38 -6.88
CA GLY A 7 -9.82 -2.18 -7.58
C GLY A 7 -9.23 -3.49 -8.10
N GLY A 8 -9.57 -4.60 -7.44
CA GLY A 8 -9.23 -5.94 -7.89
C GLY A 8 -9.80 -7.00 -6.95
N SER A 9 -10.72 -7.82 -7.46
CA SER A 9 -11.22 -9.01 -6.77
C SER A 9 -10.06 -9.90 -6.27
N PRO A 10 -10.28 -10.81 -5.29
CA PRO A 10 -9.25 -11.67 -4.65
C PRO A 10 -8.41 -12.60 -5.57
N GLY A 11 -8.43 -12.42 -6.89
CA GLY A 11 -7.64 -13.16 -7.88
C GLY A 11 -7.12 -12.32 -9.06
N ALA A 12 -7.16 -10.98 -8.99
CA ALA A 12 -6.88 -10.12 -10.15
C ALA A 12 -5.40 -9.76 -10.39
N VAL A 13 -4.46 -10.23 -9.56
CA VAL A 13 -3.02 -10.03 -9.83
C VAL A 13 -2.28 -11.38 -9.70
N PRO A 14 -1.93 -12.02 -10.84
CA PRO A 14 -1.10 -13.22 -10.89
C PRO A 14 0.36 -12.90 -10.50
N PRO A 15 1.16 -13.92 -10.10
CA PRO A 15 2.42 -13.74 -9.39
C PRO A 15 3.53 -13.33 -10.35
N ASP A 16 3.83 -12.02 -10.45
CA ASP A 16 5.19 -11.64 -10.76
C ASP A 16 6.02 -11.92 -9.52
N ARG A 17 6.82 -13.00 -9.55
CA ARG A 17 7.81 -13.34 -8.53
C ARG A 17 8.98 -12.32 -8.51
N GLY A 18 8.69 -11.06 -8.78
CA GLY A 18 9.64 -10.06 -9.24
C GLY A 18 9.05 -9.20 -10.35
N GLY A 19 8.72 -7.94 -10.07
CA GLY A 19 8.37 -6.99 -11.12
C GLY A 19 7.78 -5.68 -10.62
N VAL A 20 7.66 -4.71 -11.52
CA VAL A 20 6.77 -3.55 -11.32
C VAL A 20 5.50 -3.82 -12.11
N PHE A 21 4.37 -3.89 -11.43
CA PHE A 21 3.06 -4.03 -12.03
C PHE A 21 2.70 -2.77 -12.84
N THR A 22 2.54 -2.97 -14.15
CA THR A 22 2.13 -1.95 -15.15
C THR A 22 0.85 -2.36 -15.88
N GLY A 23 0.14 -3.38 -15.37
CA GLY A 23 -1.06 -3.95 -16.00
C GLY A 23 -2.26 -3.02 -15.95
N LYS A 24 -3.31 -3.35 -16.71
CA LYS A 24 -4.56 -2.58 -16.69
C LYS A 24 -5.36 -2.91 -15.43
N CYS A 25 -5.94 -1.88 -14.82
CA CYS A 25 -6.90 -1.98 -13.72
C CYS A 25 -7.87 -0.79 -13.77
N GLY A 26 -9.06 -0.97 -13.22
CA GLY A 26 -10.06 0.08 -13.12
C GLY A 26 -9.78 1.08 -11.99
N SER A 27 -10.62 2.10 -11.88
CA SER A 27 -10.63 3.03 -10.74
C SER A 27 -11.81 2.78 -9.78
N GLU A 28 -12.45 1.63 -9.88
CA GLU A 28 -13.52 1.21 -8.99
C GLU A 28 -12.91 0.61 -7.72
N LEU A 29 -13.05 1.36 -6.64
CA LEU A 29 -12.31 1.15 -5.42
C LEU A 29 -12.96 0.04 -4.55
N ASN A 30 -12.30 -1.11 -4.36
CA ASN A 30 -12.83 -2.23 -3.53
C ASN A 30 -11.88 -2.84 -2.46
N HIS A 31 -10.55 -2.68 -2.51
CA HIS A 31 -9.63 -3.37 -1.58
C HIS A 31 -8.53 -2.50 -0.97
N GLY A 32 -8.46 -2.40 0.37
CA GLY A 32 -7.51 -1.53 1.04
C GLY A 32 -6.08 -2.10 1.17
N VAL A 33 -5.06 -1.32 0.76
CA VAL A 33 -3.63 -1.68 0.86
C VAL A 33 -2.73 -0.56 1.40
N ALA A 34 -1.58 -0.86 2.02
CA ALA A 34 -0.71 0.20 2.55
C ALA A 34 0.49 0.46 1.64
N VAL A 35 0.67 1.70 1.18
CA VAL A 35 1.95 2.13 0.60
C VAL A 35 2.98 2.23 1.72
N VAL A 36 4.10 1.54 1.57
CA VAL A 36 5.20 1.51 2.57
C VAL A 36 6.51 2.10 2.04
N GLY A 37 6.55 2.46 0.76
CA GLY A 37 7.72 3.07 0.14
C GLY A 37 7.51 3.37 -1.34
N TYR A 38 8.54 3.92 -1.97
CA TYR A 38 8.60 4.14 -3.41
C TYR A 38 10.04 4.03 -3.87
N ASN A 39 10.26 3.70 -5.13
CA ASN A 39 11.58 3.75 -5.75
C ASN A 39 11.46 3.84 -7.27
N THR A 40 12.60 3.77 -7.96
CA THR A 40 12.71 3.69 -9.41
C THR A 40 13.51 2.44 -9.75
N SER A 41 13.04 1.66 -10.73
CA SER A 41 13.78 0.49 -11.22
C SER A 41 14.98 0.92 -12.08
N ASP A 42 15.92 0.00 -12.31
CA ASP A 42 17.07 0.23 -13.20
C ASP A 42 16.65 0.62 -14.64
N LYS A 43 15.42 0.27 -15.03
CA LYS A 43 14.81 0.63 -16.31
C LYS A 43 14.09 1.98 -16.30
N GLY A 44 14.23 2.77 -15.22
CA GLY A 44 13.62 4.10 -15.08
C GLY A 44 12.13 4.08 -14.68
N ILE A 45 11.52 2.91 -14.45
CA ILE A 45 10.11 2.81 -14.06
C ILE A 45 9.97 3.20 -12.59
N LYS A 46 9.23 4.28 -12.31
CA LYS A 46 8.87 4.71 -10.95
C LYS A 46 7.77 3.80 -10.39
N TYR A 47 7.88 3.39 -9.13
CA TYR A 47 6.91 2.52 -8.49
C TYR A 47 6.66 2.85 -7.02
N TRP A 48 5.47 2.46 -6.54
CA TRP A 48 5.11 2.32 -5.14
C TRP A 48 5.45 0.92 -4.64
N ILE A 49 5.88 0.79 -3.40
CA ILE A 49 5.96 -0.49 -2.68
C ILE A 49 4.70 -0.59 -1.83
N VAL A 50 3.88 -1.58 -2.09
CA VAL A 50 2.56 -1.73 -1.48
C VAL A 50 2.51 -3.03 -0.70
N LYS A 51 2.20 -2.94 0.59
CA LYS A 51 1.94 -4.08 1.46
C LYS A 51 0.49 -4.51 1.32
N ASN A 52 0.28 -5.79 1.05
CA ASN A 52 -1.04 -6.40 0.95
C ASN A 52 -1.40 -7.22 2.21
N SER A 53 -2.64 -7.68 2.29
CA SER A 53 -3.21 -8.44 3.42
C SER A 53 -3.53 -9.90 3.07
N TRP A 54 -3.03 -10.41 1.94
CA TRP A 54 -3.30 -11.78 1.44
C TRP A 54 -2.23 -12.81 1.84
N GLY A 55 -1.39 -12.48 2.83
CA GLY A 55 -0.33 -13.37 3.32
C GLY A 55 0.96 -13.31 2.49
N VAL A 56 2.01 -13.91 3.03
CA VAL A 56 3.38 -13.84 2.46
C VAL A 56 3.55 -14.67 1.18
N GLY A 57 2.67 -15.66 0.95
CA GLY A 57 2.68 -16.48 -0.27
C GLY A 57 2.18 -15.77 -1.52
N TRP A 58 1.69 -14.54 -1.39
CA TRP A 58 1.21 -13.72 -2.50
C TRP A 58 2.24 -12.65 -2.89
N GLY A 59 2.47 -12.45 -4.19
CA GLY A 59 3.37 -11.42 -4.71
C GLY A 59 4.83 -11.58 -4.25
N GLU A 60 5.50 -10.46 -3.98
CA GLU A 60 6.86 -10.38 -3.46
C GLU A 60 6.83 -10.42 -1.92
N ASN A 61 6.66 -11.61 -1.32
CA ASN A 61 6.56 -11.81 0.14
C ASN A 61 5.40 -11.02 0.81
N GLY A 62 4.24 -10.95 0.16
CA GLY A 62 3.07 -10.18 0.61
C GLY A 62 3.06 -8.73 0.11
N TYR A 63 3.99 -8.36 -0.77
CA TYR A 63 4.10 -7.03 -1.35
C TYR A 63 3.90 -7.05 -2.86
N ILE A 64 3.62 -5.88 -3.41
CA ILE A 64 3.59 -5.62 -4.85
C ILE A 64 4.24 -4.27 -5.13
N ARG A 65 5.03 -4.19 -6.20
CA ARG A 65 5.50 -2.90 -6.73
C ARG A 65 4.55 -2.43 -7.80
N MET A 66 3.92 -1.27 -7.63
CA MET A 66 2.94 -0.75 -8.59
C MET A 66 3.46 0.50 -9.28
N GLN A 67 3.32 0.60 -10.60
CA GLN A 67 3.81 1.74 -11.35
C GLN A 67 3.20 3.06 -10.83
N ARG A 68 4.05 4.06 -10.65
CA ARG A 68 3.72 5.38 -10.12
C ARG A 68 3.86 6.44 -11.20
N GLY A 69 3.03 7.49 -11.10
CA GLY A 69 3.12 8.65 -11.99
C GLY A 69 2.62 8.38 -13.41
N VAL A 70 1.69 7.43 -13.57
CA VAL A 70 1.05 7.11 -14.84
C VAL A 70 0.05 8.20 -15.24
N SER A 71 0.26 8.85 -16.39
CA SER A 71 -0.54 9.99 -16.86
C SER A 71 -1.85 9.59 -17.53
N ASN A 72 -1.91 8.38 -18.11
CA ASN A 72 -3.06 7.83 -18.83
C ASN A 72 -4.27 7.47 -17.94
N TYR A 73 -4.19 7.67 -16.63
CA TYR A 73 -5.27 7.41 -15.68
C TYR A 73 -5.97 8.69 -15.18
N ASN A 74 -5.98 9.79 -15.95
CA ASN A 74 -6.67 11.04 -15.60
C ASN A 74 -6.40 11.51 -14.16
N LYS A 75 -5.11 11.50 -13.74
CA LYS A 75 -4.64 11.79 -12.38
C LYS A 75 -5.08 10.83 -11.27
N LYS A 76 -5.92 9.82 -11.55
CA LYS A 76 -6.34 8.78 -10.60
C LYS A 76 -5.23 7.80 -10.25
N GLY A 77 -4.14 7.78 -11.03
CA GLY A 77 -3.04 6.83 -10.86
C GLY A 77 -3.43 5.39 -11.18
N LEU A 78 -2.45 4.49 -11.17
CA LEU A 78 -2.68 3.07 -11.41
C LEU A 78 -3.60 2.51 -10.32
N CYS A 79 -4.71 1.91 -10.74
CA CYS A 79 -5.72 1.27 -9.88
C CYS A 79 -6.34 2.17 -8.81
N GLY A 80 -6.28 3.50 -8.98
CA GLY A 80 -6.81 4.44 -8.00
C GLY A 80 -5.97 4.60 -6.72
N ILE A 81 -4.70 4.16 -6.71
CA ILE A 81 -3.79 4.26 -5.54
C ILE A 81 -3.76 5.65 -4.86
N PRO A 82 -3.76 6.78 -5.57
CA PRO A 82 -3.78 8.10 -4.92
C PRO A 82 -5.18 8.66 -4.63
N MET A 83 -6.27 7.97 -4.96
CA MET A 83 -7.62 8.57 -4.91
C MET A 83 -8.15 8.77 -3.48
N GLU A 84 -7.88 7.84 -2.56
CA GLU A 84 -8.44 7.82 -1.20
C GLU A 84 -7.34 7.54 -0.15
N ALA A 85 -6.18 8.21 -0.30
CA ALA A 85 -5.05 8.02 0.61
C ALA A 85 -5.21 8.84 1.91
N SER A 86 -4.96 8.23 3.06
CA SER A 86 -4.90 8.94 4.35
C SER A 86 -3.70 8.50 5.18
N TYR A 87 -3.47 9.08 6.36
CA TYR A 87 -2.42 8.63 7.30
C TYR A 87 -2.72 9.09 8.73
N PRO A 88 -2.29 8.31 9.76
CA PRO A 88 -2.47 8.71 11.15
C PRO A 88 -1.47 9.80 11.52
N LEU A 89 -1.88 10.67 12.45
CA LEU A 89 -1.00 11.60 13.13
C LEU A 89 -0.75 11.08 14.54
N LYS A 90 0.52 10.87 14.90
CA LYS A 90 0.94 10.58 16.28
C LYS A 90 1.38 11.90 16.91
N LYS A 91 0.64 12.39 17.90
CA LYS A 91 0.86 13.72 18.53
C LYS A 91 1.87 13.70 19.68
N SER A 92 2.04 12.55 20.33
CA SER A 92 3.00 12.36 21.42
C SER A 92 4.01 11.31 21.00
N ASP A 93 5.27 11.46 21.39
CA ASP A 93 6.30 10.45 21.16
C ASP A 93 6.10 9.22 22.07
N THR A 94 5.41 9.40 23.20
CA THR A 94 5.07 8.32 24.13
C THR A 94 3.91 7.49 23.63
N ASN A 95 4.02 6.17 23.79
CA ASN A 95 2.85 5.29 23.74
C ASN A 95 2.26 5.29 25.15
N PHE A 96 0.97 5.60 25.28
CA PHE A 96 0.29 5.49 26.57
C PHE A 96 0.23 4.01 26.95
N ASN A 97 1.08 3.60 27.91
CA ASN A 97 0.93 2.33 28.59
C ASN A 97 -0.04 2.56 29.74
N GLU A 98 -1.29 2.16 29.56
CA GLU A 98 -2.33 2.23 30.59
C GLU A 98 -1.94 1.45 31.87
N PHE A 99 -0.98 0.53 31.78
CA PHE A 99 -0.46 -0.28 32.88
C PHE A 99 0.68 0.35 33.70
N SER A 100 1.22 1.53 33.34
CA SER A 100 2.29 2.14 34.14
C SER A 100 1.79 2.80 35.42
N PHE A 101 0.53 3.23 35.47
CA PHE A 101 -0.05 3.89 36.65
C PHE A 101 -0.36 2.95 37.82
N ILE A 102 -0.45 1.63 37.60
CA ILE A 102 -0.82 0.67 38.66
C ILE A 102 0.40 0.13 39.44
N ARG A 103 1.62 0.37 38.96
CA ARG A 103 2.84 -0.20 39.59
C ARG A 103 3.51 0.69 40.63
N ASP A 104 3.15 1.97 40.70
CA ASP A 104 3.79 2.93 41.61
C ASP A 104 3.05 3.09 42.96
N GLU A 105 2.02 2.27 43.25
CA GLU A 105 1.28 2.28 44.52
C GLU A 105 1.40 0.97 45.35
N LEU A 106 2.45 0.15 45.14
CA LEU A 106 2.76 -1.00 46.00
C LEU A 106 4.17 -0.92 46.60
#